data_AF-A0AAU3IJX4-F1
#
_entry.id   AF-A0AAU3IJX4-F1
#
_cell.length_a   1.000
_cell.length_b   1.000
_cell.length_c   1.000
_cell.angle_alpha   90.00
_cell.angle_beta   90.00
_cell.angle_gamma   90.00
#
_symmetry.space_group_name_H-M   'P 1'
#
loop_
_entity.id
_entity.type
_entity.pdbx_description
1 polymer ?
#
loop_
_entity_poly.entity_id
_entity_poly.type
_entity_poly.pdbx_seq_one_letter_code
_entity_poly.pdbx_strand_id
1 'polypeptide(L)'
;MRVFVTGGTGHSGSYIIPELIAAGHEVTGLARSDTAAAALSALGAKVRRGDLQDLDGLKEAAADSDGVIHVAHRQDLLPSGGIHAVAAAELPIMLAYGEALAGTGKPLVAAGSIGSPGQGFLGRTATEEDPALPGGDEYKGTLRARNVVETAVVGLAERGVRSSVVRIANIAHSTTDRAGFLVQLIALAKEKGFIGYPGDGANLWNAVHIRDVASLFRLALEKGPAGKYWHAVDDGGIPFREIAEAIGSRLGLPAVSVPVDELMLPGYFGFLANIVTQSYPASNLITRRTLGWEPAQPSLLADLDNGHYFPAS
;
A
#
# COMPACT_ATOMS: atom_id res chain seq x y z
N MET A 1 15.26 -18.72 1.01
CA MET A 1 14.70 -18.37 2.34
C MET A 1 13.29 -18.91 2.43
N ARG A 2 12.86 -19.32 3.62
CA ARG A 2 11.45 -19.57 3.96
C ARG A 2 10.81 -18.26 4.38
N VAL A 3 9.78 -17.82 3.67
CA VAL A 3 9.15 -16.51 3.86
C VAL A 3 7.69 -16.70 4.26
N PHE A 4 7.30 -16.16 5.41
CA PHE A 4 5.91 -16.12 5.82
C PHE A 4 5.23 -14.85 5.31
N VAL A 5 4.11 -15.01 4.60
CA VAL A 5 3.37 -13.91 3.97
C VAL A 5 1.94 -13.88 4.49
N THR A 6 1.53 -12.75 5.06
CA THR A 6 0.12 -12.49 5.37
C THR A 6 -0.46 -11.48 4.39
N GLY A 7 -1.72 -11.70 4.00
CA GLY A 7 -2.36 -10.90 2.94
C GLY A 7 -2.03 -11.41 1.53
N GLY A 8 -1.54 -12.64 1.41
CA GLY A 8 -1.07 -13.26 0.16
C GLY A 8 -2.13 -13.37 -0.94
N THR A 9 -3.41 -13.41 -0.60
CA THR A 9 -4.52 -13.46 -1.58
C THR A 9 -5.06 -12.08 -1.95
N GLY A 10 -4.56 -11.01 -1.30
CA GLY A 10 -4.91 -9.64 -1.63
C GLY A 10 -4.18 -9.14 -2.87
N HIS A 11 -4.47 -7.90 -3.27
CA HIS A 11 -3.90 -7.28 -4.46
C HIS A 11 -2.38 -7.36 -4.50
N SER A 12 -1.66 -6.76 -3.55
CA SER A 12 -0.19 -6.83 -3.50
C SER A 12 0.33 -8.24 -3.27
N GLY A 13 -0.28 -9.00 -2.36
CA GLY A 13 0.14 -10.36 -2.01
C GLY A 13 0.19 -11.30 -3.21
N SER A 14 -0.79 -11.19 -4.11
CA SER A 14 -0.89 -12.05 -5.30
C SER A 14 0.24 -11.84 -6.32
N TYR A 15 0.97 -10.72 -6.25
CA TYR A 15 2.17 -10.45 -7.06
C TYR A 15 3.46 -10.68 -6.27
N ILE A 16 3.46 -10.38 -4.97
CA ILE A 16 4.61 -10.62 -4.09
C ILE A 16 4.95 -12.11 -4.01
N ILE A 17 3.96 -12.99 -3.89
CA ILE A 17 4.21 -14.43 -3.77
C ILE A 17 4.92 -15.00 -5.01
N PRO A 18 4.41 -14.81 -6.25
CA PRO A 18 5.12 -15.24 -7.46
C PRO A 18 6.51 -14.62 -7.60
N GLU A 19 6.68 -13.34 -7.27
CA GLU A 19 7.99 -12.66 -7.30
C GLU A 19 9.01 -13.33 -6.36
N LEU A 20 8.58 -13.66 -5.14
CA LEU A 20 9.43 -14.37 -4.17
C LEU A 20 9.79 -15.78 -4.65
N ILE A 21 8.82 -16.53 -5.18
CA ILE A 21 9.03 -17.88 -5.69
C ILE A 21 9.98 -17.88 -6.89
N ALA A 22 9.80 -16.93 -7.82
CA ALA A 22 10.68 -16.76 -8.98
C ALA A 22 12.13 -16.45 -8.57
N ALA A 23 12.32 -15.77 -7.44
CA ALA A 23 13.62 -15.52 -6.84
C ALA A 23 14.19 -16.70 -6.01
N GLY A 24 13.51 -17.85 -5.97
CA GLY A 24 13.97 -19.06 -5.29
C GLY A 24 13.64 -19.12 -3.79
N HIS A 25 12.69 -18.32 -3.31
CA HIS A 25 12.20 -18.41 -1.94
C HIS A 25 11.09 -19.47 -1.80
N GLU A 26 11.06 -20.15 -0.66
CA GLU A 26 9.91 -20.96 -0.26
C GLU A 26 8.91 -20.06 0.46
N VAL A 27 7.67 -19.99 -0.02
CA VAL A 27 6.66 -19.09 0.55
C VAL A 27 5.60 -19.89 1.30
N THR A 28 5.29 -19.47 2.53
CA THR A 28 4.13 -19.93 3.29
C THR A 28 3.15 -18.77 3.46
N GLY A 29 1.95 -18.88 2.90
CA GLY A 29 0.91 -17.88 3.04
C GLY A 29 -0.10 -18.22 4.13
N LEU A 30 -0.59 -17.22 4.86
CA LEU A 30 -1.70 -17.37 5.81
C LEU A 30 -3.05 -17.39 5.07
N ALA A 31 -3.87 -18.41 5.32
CA ALA A 31 -5.24 -18.50 4.80
C ALA A 31 -6.27 -18.77 5.90
N ARG A 32 -7.29 -17.91 5.94
CA ARG A 32 -8.45 -18.03 6.85
C ARG A 32 -9.58 -18.91 6.32
N SER A 33 -9.57 -19.26 5.02
CA SER A 33 -10.63 -20.02 4.36
C SER A 33 -10.09 -20.95 3.28
N ASP A 34 -10.88 -21.94 2.88
CA ASP A 34 -10.49 -22.93 1.87
C ASP A 34 -10.27 -22.29 0.49
N THR A 35 -11.09 -21.29 0.16
CA THR A 35 -10.87 -20.45 -1.03
C THR A 35 -9.53 -19.74 -0.99
N ALA A 36 -9.16 -19.15 0.16
CA ALA A 36 -7.87 -18.48 0.29
C ALA A 36 -6.70 -19.48 0.24
N ALA A 37 -6.86 -20.66 0.85
CA ALA A 37 -5.87 -21.73 0.78
C ALA A 37 -5.66 -22.21 -0.67
N ALA A 38 -6.74 -22.44 -1.42
CA ALA A 38 -6.67 -22.83 -2.82
C ALA A 38 -5.99 -21.75 -3.68
N ALA A 39 -6.30 -20.47 -3.45
CA ALA A 39 -5.66 -19.36 -4.14
C ALA A 39 -4.15 -19.28 -3.88
N LEU A 40 -3.71 -19.48 -2.62
CA LEU A 40 -2.28 -19.52 -2.28
C LEU A 40 -1.57 -20.72 -2.92
N SER A 41 -2.17 -21.91 -2.87
CA SER A 41 -1.63 -23.11 -3.51
C SER A 41 -1.48 -22.92 -5.03
N ALA A 42 -2.46 -22.25 -5.67
CA ALA A 42 -2.39 -21.93 -7.10
C ALA A 42 -1.26 -20.95 -7.44
N LEU A 43 -0.83 -20.10 -6.49
CA LEU A 43 0.35 -19.25 -6.62
C LEU A 43 1.67 -20.00 -6.33
N GLY A 44 1.61 -21.27 -5.94
CA GLY A 44 2.78 -22.08 -5.57
C GLY A 44 3.25 -21.93 -4.11
N ALA A 45 2.47 -21.24 -3.27
CA ALA A 45 2.80 -21.10 -1.84
C ALA A 45 2.29 -22.29 -1.02
N LYS A 46 3.04 -22.66 0.02
CA LYS A 46 2.54 -23.50 1.11
C LYS A 46 1.45 -22.74 1.88
N VAL A 47 0.49 -23.47 2.43
CA VAL A 47 -0.62 -22.88 3.18
C VAL A 47 -0.43 -23.11 4.67
N ARG A 48 -0.49 -22.03 5.45
CA ARG A 48 -0.76 -22.10 6.89
C ARG A 48 -2.20 -21.65 7.14
N ARG A 49 -3.01 -22.52 7.75
CA ARG A 49 -4.34 -22.14 8.21
C ARG A 49 -4.22 -21.28 9.46
N GLY A 50 -5.02 -20.22 9.53
CA GLY A 50 -5.07 -19.34 10.69
C GLY A 50 -5.75 -18.01 10.38
N ASP A 51 -5.85 -17.17 11.40
CA ASP A 51 -6.44 -15.84 11.33
C ASP A 51 -5.44 -14.79 11.83
N LEU A 52 -5.60 -13.55 11.39
CA LEU A 52 -4.73 -12.45 11.83
C LEU A 52 -4.89 -12.12 13.33
N GLN A 53 -5.98 -12.59 13.96
CA GLN A 53 -6.22 -12.44 15.39
C GLN A 53 -5.52 -13.52 16.23
N ASP A 54 -5.03 -14.60 15.60
CA ASP A 54 -4.26 -15.65 16.27
C ASP A 54 -2.78 -15.22 16.41
N LEU A 55 -2.52 -14.33 17.36
CA LEU A 55 -1.18 -13.75 17.55
C LEU A 55 -0.13 -14.81 17.92
N ASP A 56 -0.50 -15.86 18.64
CA ASP A 56 0.42 -16.96 18.96
C ASP A 56 0.77 -17.77 17.70
N GLY A 57 -0.23 -18.11 16.87
CA GLY A 57 0.00 -18.77 15.59
C GLY A 57 0.81 -17.93 14.61
N LEU A 58 0.70 -16.59 14.67
CA LEU A 58 1.55 -15.66 13.90
C LEU A 58 2.99 -15.61 14.42
N LYS A 59 3.20 -15.64 15.73
CA LYS A 59 4.53 -15.71 16.35
C LYS A 59 5.25 -16.99 15.95
N GLU A 60 4.57 -18.13 16.04
CA GLU A 60 5.11 -19.42 15.60
C GLU A 60 5.53 -19.39 14.12
N ALA A 61 4.64 -18.90 13.24
CA ALA A 61 4.92 -18.82 11.81
C ALA A 61 6.12 -17.91 11.50
N ALA A 62 6.24 -16.79 12.21
CA ALA A 62 7.38 -15.88 12.08
C ALA A 62 8.68 -16.52 12.59
N ALA A 63 8.66 -17.19 13.74
CA ALA A 63 9.81 -17.88 14.31
C ALA A 63 10.33 -19.00 13.40
N ASP A 64 9.42 -19.78 12.80
CA ASP A 64 9.73 -20.88 11.88
C ASP A 64 10.25 -20.43 10.51
N SER A 65 10.08 -19.15 10.18
CA SER A 65 10.47 -18.57 8.90
C SER A 65 11.83 -17.87 8.99
N ASP A 66 12.44 -17.64 7.84
CA ASP A 66 13.67 -16.85 7.72
C ASP A 66 13.37 -15.36 7.49
N GLY A 67 12.12 -15.00 7.21
CA GLY A 67 11.65 -13.62 7.07
C GLY A 67 10.11 -13.52 6.96
N VAL A 68 9.56 -12.34 7.22
CA VAL A 68 8.12 -12.08 7.21
C VAL A 68 7.78 -10.90 6.29
N ILE A 69 6.74 -11.06 5.48
CA ILE A 69 6.10 -9.96 4.75
C ILE A 69 4.65 -9.81 5.21
N HIS A 70 4.31 -8.62 5.69
CA HIS A 70 2.95 -8.28 6.11
C HIS A 70 2.32 -7.26 5.16
N VAL A 71 1.40 -7.74 4.32
CA VAL A 71 0.55 -6.89 3.45
C VAL A 71 -0.93 -7.07 3.75
N ALA A 72 -1.27 -7.68 4.89
CA ALA A 72 -2.64 -7.96 5.26
C ALA A 72 -3.30 -6.72 5.89
N HIS A 73 -4.26 -6.15 5.19
CA HIS A 73 -5.03 -5.01 5.68
C HIS A 73 -6.46 -5.45 6.00
N ARG A 74 -6.94 -5.20 7.22
CA ARG A 74 -8.32 -5.51 7.66
C ARG A 74 -9.35 -4.54 7.07
N GLN A 75 -9.52 -4.57 5.75
CA GLN A 75 -10.46 -3.70 5.03
C GLN A 75 -11.90 -3.82 5.52
N ASP A 76 -12.27 -4.96 6.12
CA ASP A 76 -13.57 -5.19 6.74
C ASP A 76 -13.88 -4.25 7.92
N LEU A 77 -12.86 -3.64 8.54
CA LEU A 77 -13.03 -2.68 9.63
C LEU A 77 -13.20 -1.23 9.16
N LEU A 78 -12.94 -0.94 7.87
CA LEU A 78 -13.07 0.42 7.33
C LEU A 78 -14.50 0.98 7.46
N PRO A 79 -15.58 0.23 7.16
CA PRO A 79 -16.94 0.78 7.26
C PRO A 79 -17.39 1.08 8.69
N SER A 80 -16.91 0.34 9.70
CA SER A 80 -17.39 0.43 11.09
C SER A 80 -16.50 1.31 11.98
N GLY A 81 -15.20 1.39 11.70
CA GLY A 81 -14.26 2.13 12.54
C GLY A 81 -13.15 2.86 11.78
N GLY A 82 -13.23 2.88 10.45
CA GLY A 82 -12.28 3.59 9.59
C GLY A 82 -10.84 3.10 9.72
N ILE A 83 -9.91 3.92 9.22
CA ILE A 83 -8.47 3.60 9.20
C ILE A 83 -7.92 3.37 10.61
N HIS A 84 -8.47 4.05 11.63
CA HIS A 84 -8.01 3.90 13.01
C HIS A 84 -8.32 2.53 13.59
N ALA A 85 -9.49 1.94 13.29
CA ALA A 85 -9.80 0.57 13.71
C ALA A 85 -8.89 -0.44 13.01
N VAL A 86 -8.56 -0.22 11.73
CA VAL A 86 -7.60 -1.07 11.02
C VAL A 86 -6.21 -0.99 11.68
N ALA A 87 -5.71 0.21 11.94
CA ALA A 87 -4.42 0.42 12.59
C ALA A 87 -4.36 -0.22 13.98
N ALA A 88 -5.43 -0.08 14.77
CA ALA A 88 -5.54 -0.70 16.09
C ALA A 88 -5.55 -2.23 16.04
N ALA A 89 -6.15 -2.83 15.01
CA ALA A 89 -6.14 -4.28 14.81
C ALA A 89 -4.78 -4.80 14.30
N GLU A 90 -4.02 -3.98 13.57
CA GLU A 90 -2.75 -4.37 12.96
C GLU A 90 -1.55 -4.17 13.90
N LEU A 91 -1.59 -3.19 14.79
CA LEU A 91 -0.50 -2.92 15.72
C LEU A 91 -0.11 -4.14 16.58
N PRO A 92 -1.05 -4.90 17.20
CA PRO A 92 -0.70 -6.11 17.95
C PRO A 92 -0.01 -7.18 17.10
N ILE A 93 -0.35 -7.28 15.81
CA ILE A 93 0.30 -8.21 14.87
C ILE A 93 1.77 -7.83 14.67
N MET A 94 2.06 -6.54 14.49
CA MET A 94 3.44 -6.07 14.33
C MET A 94 4.27 -6.32 15.59
N LEU A 95 3.68 -6.09 16.76
CA LEU A 95 4.32 -6.34 18.04
C LEU A 95 4.58 -7.83 18.27
N ALA A 96 3.64 -8.70 17.88
CA ALA A 96 3.79 -10.16 17.93
C ALA A 96 4.95 -10.63 17.03
N TYR A 97 5.02 -10.17 15.78
CA TYR A 97 6.19 -10.45 14.93
C TYR A 97 7.48 -9.93 15.55
N GLY A 98 7.46 -8.72 16.11
CA GLY A 98 8.60 -8.14 16.81
C GLY A 98 9.08 -8.96 18.00
N GLU A 99 8.17 -9.58 18.74
CA GLU A 99 8.50 -10.52 19.83
C GLU A 99 9.16 -11.78 19.30
N ALA A 100 8.57 -12.42 18.29
CA ALA A 100 9.09 -13.67 17.72
C ALA A 100 10.46 -13.50 17.02
N LEU A 101 10.74 -12.32 16.46
CA LEU A 101 11.94 -12.05 15.69
C LEU A 101 13.04 -11.30 16.47
N ALA A 102 12.78 -10.91 17.73
CA ALA A 102 13.73 -10.11 18.51
C ALA A 102 15.12 -10.79 18.62
N GLY A 103 16.18 -10.02 18.38
CA GLY A 103 17.57 -10.47 18.43
C GLY A 103 18.00 -11.43 17.32
N THR A 104 17.10 -11.83 16.42
CA THR A 104 17.41 -12.82 15.37
C THR A 104 18.07 -12.22 14.13
N GLY A 105 17.94 -10.90 13.92
CA GLY A 105 18.36 -10.25 12.67
C GLY A 105 17.50 -10.60 11.44
N LYS A 106 16.46 -11.43 11.60
CA LYS A 106 15.55 -11.81 10.51
C LYS A 106 14.72 -10.61 10.04
N PRO A 107 14.44 -10.49 8.73
CA PRO A 107 13.69 -9.38 8.19
C PRO A 107 12.17 -9.47 8.45
N LEU A 108 11.60 -8.30 8.71
CA LEU A 108 10.16 -8.05 8.71
C LEU A 108 9.89 -6.87 7.76
N VAL A 109 9.10 -7.07 6.71
CA VAL A 109 8.72 -6.01 5.78
C VAL A 109 7.21 -5.81 5.82
N ALA A 110 6.74 -4.63 6.22
CA ALA A 110 5.32 -4.31 6.31
C ALA A 110 4.88 -3.31 5.22
N ALA A 111 3.61 -3.39 4.82
CA ALA A 111 2.98 -2.41 3.93
C ALA A 111 2.61 -1.13 4.68
N GLY A 112 3.15 -0.02 4.20
CA GLY A 112 2.84 1.34 4.61
C GLY A 112 2.14 2.15 3.52
N SER A 113 1.91 3.42 3.79
CA SER A 113 1.30 4.36 2.84
C SER A 113 2.23 5.52 2.56
N ILE A 114 2.29 5.95 1.29
CA ILE A 114 3.03 7.16 0.93
C ILE A 114 2.47 8.43 1.60
N GLY A 115 1.24 8.40 2.10
CA GLY A 115 0.65 9.51 2.85
C GLY A 115 1.17 9.67 4.29
N SER A 116 1.94 8.70 4.80
CA SER A 116 2.37 8.67 6.20
C SER A 116 3.25 9.86 6.65
N PRO A 117 4.11 10.44 5.81
CA PRO A 117 4.83 11.65 6.18
C PRO A 117 3.97 12.92 6.25
N GLY A 118 2.66 12.86 6.01
CA GLY A 118 1.74 14.00 6.19
C GLY A 118 1.87 15.11 5.15
N GLN A 119 2.02 14.75 3.87
CA GLN A 119 2.72 15.55 2.86
C GLN A 119 1.98 16.77 2.28
N GLY A 120 0.76 17.09 2.74
CA GLY A 120 0.17 18.43 2.55
C GLY A 120 0.86 19.53 3.35
N PHE A 121 1.65 19.18 4.38
CA PHE A 121 2.32 20.11 5.28
C PHE A 121 3.83 20.26 5.05
N LEU A 122 4.46 19.36 4.28
CA LEU A 122 5.92 19.37 4.11
C LEU A 122 6.42 20.50 3.19
N GLY A 123 5.59 20.97 2.25
CA GLY A 123 5.98 21.99 1.27
C GLY A 123 7.08 21.55 0.28
N ARG A 124 7.45 20.27 0.26
CA ARG A 124 8.45 19.67 -0.62
C ARG A 124 8.13 18.21 -0.94
N THR A 125 8.79 17.66 -1.95
CA THR A 125 8.81 16.21 -2.23
C THR A 125 9.33 15.45 -1.03
N ALA A 126 8.62 14.39 -0.66
CA ALA A 126 9.03 13.52 0.42
C ALA A 126 10.03 12.45 -0.01
N THR A 127 10.87 12.05 0.93
CA THR A 127 11.88 11.02 0.76
C THR A 127 11.73 9.96 1.85
N GLU A 128 12.44 8.86 1.69
CA GLU A 128 12.47 7.74 2.62
C GLU A 128 13.07 8.12 3.99
N GLU A 129 13.71 9.29 4.09
CA GLU A 129 14.19 9.86 5.36
C GLU A 129 13.08 10.56 6.15
N ASP A 130 11.93 10.83 5.53
CA ASP A 130 10.79 11.42 6.21
C ASP A 130 10.08 10.36 7.08
N PRO A 131 10.08 10.53 8.42
CA PRO A 131 9.49 9.55 9.31
C PRO A 131 7.97 9.55 9.22
N ALA A 132 7.35 8.46 9.69
CA ALA A 132 5.91 8.49 9.96
C ALA A 132 5.67 9.48 11.11
N LEU A 133 4.83 10.50 10.88
CA LEU A 133 4.50 11.49 11.91
C LEU A 133 3.55 10.87 12.96
N PRO A 134 3.58 11.34 14.22
CA PRO A 134 2.66 10.84 15.24
C PRO A 134 1.20 10.91 14.80
N GLY A 135 0.43 9.85 15.11
CA GLY A 135 -1.02 9.85 14.97
C GLY A 135 -1.71 10.54 16.16
N GLY A 136 -3.03 10.40 16.25
CA GLY A 136 -3.82 10.95 17.35
C GLY A 136 -5.27 11.15 16.97
N ASP A 137 -6.09 11.51 17.96
CA ASP A 137 -7.53 11.75 17.77
C ASP A 137 -7.81 12.85 16.74
N GLU A 138 -6.94 13.87 16.66
CA GLU A 138 -7.02 14.95 15.68
C GLU A 138 -6.82 14.50 14.22
N TYR A 139 -6.21 13.32 14.01
CA TYR A 139 -5.95 12.75 12.68
C TYR A 139 -6.87 11.59 12.33
N LYS A 140 -7.93 11.35 13.11
CA LYS A 140 -8.96 10.35 12.81
C LYS A 140 -9.53 10.59 11.41
N GLY A 141 -9.62 9.53 10.61
CA GLY A 141 -10.11 9.59 9.23
C GLY A 141 -9.08 10.01 8.18
N THR A 142 -7.84 10.31 8.57
CA THR A 142 -6.73 10.58 7.64
C THR A 142 -5.79 9.38 7.55
N LEU A 143 -4.91 9.37 6.54
CA LEU A 143 -3.87 8.34 6.41
C LEU A 143 -2.88 8.34 7.61
N ARG A 144 -2.73 9.47 8.33
CA ARG A 144 -1.88 9.56 9.53
C ARG A 144 -2.36 8.68 10.68
N ALA A 145 -3.64 8.29 10.72
CA ALA A 145 -4.15 7.38 11.75
C ALA A 145 -3.45 6.00 11.73
N ARG A 146 -2.86 5.62 10.59
CA ARG A 146 -2.12 4.36 10.43
C ARG A 146 -0.66 4.45 10.88
N ASN A 147 -0.11 5.65 11.07
CA ASN A 147 1.32 5.84 11.31
C ASN A 147 1.83 5.13 12.57
N VAL A 148 0.96 4.87 13.55
CA VAL A 148 1.31 4.05 14.74
C VAL A 148 1.87 2.68 14.36
N VAL A 149 1.38 2.08 13.28
CA VAL A 149 1.86 0.79 12.75
C VAL A 149 3.24 0.96 12.12
N GLU A 150 3.44 1.98 11.27
CA GLU A 150 4.74 2.23 10.63
C GLU A 150 5.84 2.51 11.67
N THR A 151 5.54 3.37 12.65
CA THR A 151 6.46 3.70 13.74
C THR A 151 6.80 2.47 14.57
N ALA A 152 5.81 1.62 14.87
CA ALA A 152 6.06 0.36 15.59
C ALA A 152 6.99 -0.55 14.79
N VAL A 153 6.73 -0.77 13.49
CA VAL A 153 7.57 -1.63 12.64
C VAL A 153 9.00 -1.13 12.59
N VAL A 154 9.22 0.16 12.30
CA VAL A 154 10.58 0.72 12.23
C VAL A 154 11.29 0.67 13.58
N GLY A 155 10.58 0.89 14.69
CA GLY A 155 11.13 0.78 16.05
C GLY A 155 11.59 -0.63 16.43
N LEU A 156 11.08 -1.69 15.78
CA LEU A 156 11.56 -3.06 16.03
C LEU A 156 13.05 -3.27 15.68
N ALA A 157 13.66 -2.36 14.91
CA ALA A 157 15.09 -2.35 14.67
C ALA A 157 15.91 -2.26 15.96
N GLU A 158 15.42 -1.52 16.96
CA GLU A 158 16.07 -1.40 18.28
C GLU A 158 16.07 -2.73 19.05
N ARG A 159 15.18 -3.66 18.67
CA ARG A 159 15.08 -5.00 19.23
C ARG A 159 15.83 -6.06 18.42
N GLY A 160 16.66 -5.64 17.46
CA GLY A 160 17.45 -6.55 16.61
C GLY A 160 16.63 -7.27 15.53
N VAL A 161 15.45 -6.75 15.18
CA VAL A 161 14.69 -7.20 14.00
C VAL A 161 15.15 -6.40 12.79
N ARG A 162 15.40 -7.01 11.62
CA ARG A 162 15.71 -6.26 10.40
C ARG A 162 14.41 -5.73 9.77
N SER A 163 13.73 -4.87 10.50
CA SER A 163 12.39 -4.38 10.13
C SER A 163 12.43 -3.21 9.15
N SER A 164 11.48 -3.15 8.23
CA SER A 164 11.29 -2.02 7.32
C SER A 164 9.84 -1.91 6.85
N VAL A 165 9.50 -0.75 6.28
CA VAL A 165 8.17 -0.46 5.73
C VAL A 165 8.31 -0.10 4.26
N VAL A 166 7.52 -0.74 3.39
CA VAL A 166 7.36 -0.33 2.00
C VAL A 166 6.09 0.53 1.90
N ARG A 167 6.25 1.83 1.67
CA ARG A 167 5.16 2.78 1.47
C ARG A 167 4.68 2.70 0.03
N ILE A 168 3.46 2.21 -0.13
CA ILE A 168 2.84 2.03 -1.44
C ILE A 168 2.20 3.35 -1.88
N ALA A 169 2.30 3.64 -3.18
CA ALA A 169 1.66 4.78 -3.82
C ALA A 169 0.15 4.87 -3.55
N ASN A 170 -0.44 6.04 -3.77
CA ASN A 170 -1.90 6.23 -3.75
C ASN A 170 -2.59 5.30 -4.76
N ILE A 171 -2.02 5.19 -5.97
CA ILE A 171 -2.51 4.30 -7.01
C ILE A 171 -1.47 3.21 -7.25
N ALA A 172 -1.70 2.03 -6.69
CA ALA A 172 -1.02 0.82 -7.15
C ALA A 172 -1.86 0.21 -8.28
N HIS A 173 -1.52 0.45 -9.53
CA HIS A 173 -2.34 0.00 -10.66
C HIS A 173 -1.96 -1.40 -11.12
N SER A 174 -2.97 -2.15 -11.59
CA SER A 174 -2.79 -3.39 -12.33
C SER A 174 -4.10 -3.91 -12.90
N THR A 175 -4.01 -4.97 -13.71
CA THR A 175 -5.16 -5.69 -14.27
C THR A 175 -6.05 -6.39 -13.24
N THR A 176 -5.60 -6.51 -11.99
CA THR A 176 -6.33 -7.15 -10.89
C THR A 176 -6.71 -6.17 -9.78
N ASP A 177 -6.49 -4.87 -9.99
CA ASP A 177 -6.99 -3.86 -9.08
C ASP A 177 -8.53 -3.83 -9.15
N ARG A 178 -9.17 -4.04 -8.01
CA ARG A 178 -10.63 -4.10 -7.89
C ARG A 178 -11.20 -3.14 -6.87
N ALA A 179 -10.34 -2.45 -6.11
CA ALA A 179 -10.76 -1.70 -4.94
C ALA A 179 -9.86 -0.49 -4.63
N GLY A 180 -8.75 -0.31 -5.35
CA GLY A 180 -7.86 0.83 -5.20
C GLY A 180 -8.54 2.16 -5.53
N PHE A 181 -7.88 3.27 -5.21
CA PHE A 181 -8.47 4.60 -5.41
C PHE A 181 -8.82 4.89 -6.87
N LEU A 182 -8.05 4.37 -7.83
CA LEU A 182 -8.37 4.52 -9.25
C LEU A 182 -9.73 3.91 -9.61
N VAL A 183 -10.03 2.69 -9.14
CA VAL A 183 -11.33 2.03 -9.36
C VAL A 183 -12.46 2.86 -8.74
N GLN A 184 -12.24 3.43 -7.56
CA GLN A 184 -13.24 4.26 -6.87
C GLN A 184 -13.49 5.57 -7.61
N LEU A 185 -12.45 6.23 -8.14
CA LEU A 185 -12.58 7.44 -8.96
C LEU A 185 -13.34 7.15 -10.26
N ILE A 186 -13.07 6.02 -10.93
CA ILE A 186 -13.79 5.59 -12.12
C ILE A 186 -15.28 5.32 -11.80
N ALA A 187 -15.56 4.64 -10.69
CA ALA A 187 -16.93 4.35 -10.26
C ALA A 187 -17.70 5.64 -9.95
N LEU A 188 -17.07 6.59 -9.25
CA LEU A 188 -17.65 7.89 -8.93
C LEU A 188 -17.93 8.70 -10.19
N ALA A 189 -17.01 8.70 -11.16
CA ALA A 189 -17.20 9.38 -12.44
C ALA A 189 -18.44 8.85 -13.18
N LYS A 190 -18.61 7.53 -13.23
CA LYS A 190 -19.79 6.88 -13.83
C LYS A 190 -21.08 7.24 -13.08
N GLU A 191 -21.05 7.26 -11.74
CA GLU A 191 -22.20 7.63 -10.93
C GLU A 191 -22.64 9.09 -11.15
N LYS A 192 -21.68 10.02 -11.21
CA LYS A 192 -21.96 11.46 -11.30
C LYS A 192 -22.13 11.97 -12.73
N GLY A 193 -21.68 11.22 -13.73
CA GLY A 193 -21.68 11.65 -15.14
C GLY A 193 -20.56 12.65 -15.50
N PHE A 194 -19.59 12.85 -14.61
CA PHE A 194 -18.37 13.64 -14.82
C PHE A 194 -17.31 13.24 -13.77
N ILE A 195 -16.04 13.52 -14.04
CA ILE A 195 -14.94 13.32 -13.07
C ILE A 195 -14.45 14.66 -12.52
N GLY A 196 -14.57 14.84 -11.22
CA GLY A 196 -14.17 16.06 -10.53
C GLY A 196 -12.70 16.06 -10.14
N TYR A 197 -12.07 17.23 -10.12
CA TYR A 197 -10.75 17.46 -9.54
C TYR A 197 -10.74 18.73 -8.66
N PRO A 198 -9.93 18.80 -7.59
CA PRO A 198 -9.96 19.90 -6.63
C PRO A 198 -9.29 21.17 -7.17
N GLY A 199 -10.03 22.29 -7.20
CA GLY A 199 -9.48 23.58 -7.66
C GLY A 199 -8.88 23.47 -9.06
N ASP A 200 -7.63 23.87 -9.24
CA ASP A 200 -6.94 23.69 -10.51
C ASP A 200 -6.41 22.26 -10.74
N GLY A 201 -6.54 21.35 -9.76
CA GLY A 201 -6.07 19.97 -9.85
C GLY A 201 -4.55 19.83 -9.94
N ALA A 202 -3.79 20.85 -9.50
CA ALA A 202 -2.33 20.84 -9.46
C ALA A 202 -1.76 20.02 -8.30
N ASN A 203 -2.61 19.53 -7.38
CA ASN A 203 -2.17 18.60 -6.35
C ASN A 203 -1.66 17.30 -6.99
N LEU A 204 -0.54 16.81 -6.49
CA LEU A 204 0.17 15.68 -7.09
C LEU A 204 -0.25 14.40 -6.39
N TRP A 205 -0.64 13.40 -7.18
CA TRP A 205 -0.80 12.03 -6.73
C TRP A 205 0.32 11.17 -7.30
N ASN A 206 0.69 10.10 -6.62
CA ASN A 206 1.69 9.17 -7.13
C ASN A 206 1.03 7.85 -7.51
N ALA A 207 1.69 7.15 -8.41
CA ALA A 207 1.28 5.83 -8.87
C ALA A 207 2.49 4.91 -9.01
N VAL A 208 2.22 3.62 -9.04
CA VAL A 208 3.20 2.57 -9.29
C VAL A 208 2.48 1.33 -9.81
N HIS A 209 3.11 0.58 -10.71
CA HIS A 209 2.56 -0.70 -11.10
C HIS A 209 2.79 -1.76 -10.01
N ILE A 210 1.79 -2.60 -9.73
CA ILE A 210 1.87 -3.56 -8.61
C ILE A 210 3.02 -4.57 -8.71
N ARG A 211 3.48 -4.90 -9.93
CA ARG A 211 4.65 -5.76 -10.13
C ARG A 211 5.95 -5.11 -9.64
N ASP A 212 6.10 -3.80 -9.83
CA ASP A 212 7.26 -3.08 -9.30
C ASP A 212 7.19 -3.01 -7.77
N VAL A 213 6.00 -2.85 -7.18
CA VAL A 213 5.78 -3.00 -5.73
C VAL A 213 6.23 -4.38 -5.25
N ALA A 214 5.85 -5.45 -5.94
CA ALA A 214 6.22 -6.81 -5.56
C ALA A 214 7.75 -7.00 -5.53
N SER A 215 8.45 -6.53 -6.56
CA SER A 215 9.92 -6.58 -6.60
C SER A 215 10.56 -5.78 -5.47
N LEU A 216 9.98 -4.65 -5.08
CA LEU A 216 10.48 -3.85 -3.95
C LEU A 216 10.32 -4.57 -2.61
N PHE A 217 9.18 -5.22 -2.36
CA PHE A 217 9.00 -6.05 -1.15
C PHE A 217 10.05 -7.15 -1.06
N ARG A 218 10.34 -7.83 -2.18
CA ARG A 218 11.41 -8.82 -2.25
C ARG A 218 12.78 -8.21 -1.94
N LEU A 219 13.15 -7.09 -2.58
CA LEU A 219 14.45 -6.45 -2.36
C LEU A 219 14.61 -5.92 -0.92
N ALA A 220 13.56 -5.36 -0.34
CA ALA A 220 13.54 -4.94 1.06
C ALA A 220 13.75 -6.15 2.00
N LEU A 221 13.09 -7.28 1.71
CA LEU A 221 13.25 -8.52 2.46
C LEU A 221 14.69 -9.05 2.36
N GLU A 222 15.26 -9.12 1.16
CA GLU A 222 16.59 -9.69 0.92
C GLU A 222 17.72 -8.80 1.46
N LYS A 223 17.64 -7.48 1.24
CA LYS A 223 18.80 -6.58 1.34
C LYS A 223 18.56 -5.34 2.21
N GLY A 224 17.30 -5.03 2.53
CA GLY A 224 16.94 -3.81 3.24
C GLY A 224 17.60 -3.68 4.62
N PRO A 225 18.32 -2.57 4.92
CA PRO A 225 18.76 -2.29 6.27
C PRO A 225 17.59 -2.15 7.25
N ALA A 226 17.87 -2.44 8.53
CA ALA A 226 16.89 -2.33 9.60
C ALA A 226 16.46 -0.87 9.84
N GLY A 227 15.22 -0.67 10.26
CA GLY A 227 14.68 0.62 10.67
C GLY A 227 14.49 1.60 9.52
N LYS A 228 14.11 1.12 8.33
CA LYS A 228 13.99 1.94 7.11
C LYS A 228 12.59 1.98 6.51
N TYR A 229 12.33 3.04 5.77
CA TYR A 229 11.20 3.19 4.86
C TYR A 229 11.70 3.04 3.42
N TRP A 230 10.85 2.50 2.54
CA TRP A 230 11.09 2.41 1.11
C TRP A 230 9.87 2.92 0.37
N HIS A 231 10.07 3.71 -0.68
CA HIS A 231 8.96 4.30 -1.45
C HIS A 231 8.73 3.48 -2.73
N ALA A 232 7.57 2.84 -2.81
CA ALA A 232 7.08 2.18 -4.02
C ALA A 232 6.28 3.20 -4.86
N VAL A 233 6.99 4.07 -5.57
CA VAL A 233 6.44 5.10 -6.47
C VAL A 233 7.25 5.15 -7.77
N ASP A 234 6.64 5.51 -8.90
CA ASP A 234 7.30 5.60 -10.22
C ASP A 234 8.15 6.90 -10.42
N ASP A 235 7.99 7.89 -9.52
CA ASP A 235 8.67 9.22 -9.43
C ASP A 235 7.84 10.43 -9.96
N GLY A 236 8.11 11.62 -9.41
CA GLY A 236 7.62 12.93 -9.86
C GLY A 236 6.21 13.33 -9.43
N GLY A 237 5.29 12.37 -9.30
CA GLY A 237 3.87 12.65 -9.07
C GLY A 237 3.16 13.17 -10.34
N ILE A 238 1.86 12.92 -10.40
CA ILE A 238 0.96 13.20 -11.51
C ILE A 238 -0.06 14.22 -11.02
N PRO A 239 -0.24 15.37 -11.69
CA PRO A 239 -1.32 16.29 -11.37
C PRO A 239 -2.66 15.55 -11.36
N PHE A 240 -3.45 15.74 -10.31
CA PHE A 240 -4.74 15.06 -10.18
C PHE A 240 -5.66 15.36 -11.37
N ARG A 241 -5.56 16.57 -11.94
CA ARG A 241 -6.25 16.93 -13.18
C ARG A 241 -5.94 15.97 -14.33
N GLU A 242 -4.67 15.59 -14.52
CA GLU A 242 -4.28 14.69 -15.62
C GLU A 242 -4.86 13.29 -15.41
N ILE A 243 -4.92 12.81 -14.17
CA ILE A 243 -5.59 11.55 -13.82
C ILE A 243 -7.09 11.66 -14.14
N ALA A 244 -7.74 12.75 -13.75
CA ALA A 244 -9.15 12.99 -14.00
C ALA A 244 -9.44 13.07 -15.52
N GLU A 245 -8.67 13.83 -16.28
CA GLU A 245 -8.80 13.95 -17.74
C GLU A 245 -8.58 12.60 -18.44
N ALA A 246 -7.60 11.82 -17.99
CA ALA A 246 -7.35 10.48 -18.50
C ALA A 246 -8.52 9.52 -18.27
N ILE A 247 -9.16 9.58 -17.09
CA ILE A 247 -10.39 8.83 -16.79
C ILE A 247 -11.56 9.34 -17.66
N GLY A 248 -11.77 10.66 -17.69
CA GLY A 248 -12.88 11.30 -18.40
C GLY A 248 -12.86 10.99 -19.90
N SER A 249 -11.70 11.12 -20.54
CA SER A 249 -11.51 10.80 -21.96
C SER A 249 -11.94 9.37 -22.31
N ARG A 250 -11.60 8.39 -21.45
CA ARG A 250 -11.92 6.97 -21.68
C ARG A 250 -13.36 6.60 -21.33
N LEU A 251 -14.03 7.40 -20.51
CA LEU A 251 -15.45 7.24 -20.20
C LEU A 251 -16.36 8.08 -21.11
N GLY A 252 -15.80 8.98 -21.93
CA GLY A 252 -16.59 9.97 -22.67
C GLY A 252 -17.26 11.00 -21.75
N LEU A 253 -16.66 11.28 -20.60
CA LEU A 253 -17.18 12.19 -19.57
C LEU A 253 -16.27 13.43 -19.41
N PRO A 254 -16.83 14.60 -19.10
CA PRO A 254 -16.01 15.79 -18.86
C PRO A 254 -15.24 15.66 -17.54
N ALA A 255 -14.00 16.18 -17.54
CA ALA A 255 -13.25 16.46 -16.32
C ALA A 255 -13.58 17.89 -15.86
N VAL A 256 -13.97 18.06 -14.59
CA VAL A 256 -14.50 19.32 -14.07
C VAL A 256 -13.76 19.76 -12.82
N SER A 257 -13.32 21.02 -12.80
CA SER A 257 -12.83 21.68 -11.59
C SER A 257 -13.97 21.80 -10.59
N VAL A 258 -13.80 21.21 -9.41
CA VAL A 258 -14.74 21.35 -8.29
C VAL A 258 -14.09 22.20 -7.21
N PRO A 259 -14.72 23.30 -6.75
CA PRO A 259 -14.22 24.11 -5.66
C PRO A 259 -13.92 23.28 -4.41
N VAL A 260 -12.80 23.58 -3.73
CA VAL A 260 -12.33 22.76 -2.60
C VAL A 260 -13.33 22.76 -1.44
N ASP A 261 -14.02 23.87 -1.21
CA ASP A 261 -15.11 23.99 -0.24
C ASP A 261 -16.30 23.07 -0.56
N GLU A 262 -16.65 22.93 -1.84
CA GLU A 262 -17.67 21.96 -2.28
C GLU A 262 -17.21 20.50 -2.12
N LEU A 263 -15.90 20.24 -2.27
CA LEU A 263 -15.33 18.91 -2.07
C LEU A 263 -15.24 18.49 -0.60
N MET A 264 -15.15 19.45 0.30
CA MET A 264 -15.11 19.23 1.75
C MET A 264 -16.51 19.07 2.36
N LEU A 265 -17.58 19.40 1.62
CA LEU A 265 -18.94 19.05 2.00
C LEU A 265 -19.14 17.53 1.91
N PRO A 266 -19.84 16.89 2.87
CA PRO A 266 -20.22 15.49 2.75
C PRO A 266 -21.12 15.33 1.53
N GLY A 267 -20.60 14.86 0.40
CA GLY A 267 -21.41 14.67 -0.81
C GLY A 267 -20.66 14.20 -2.06
N TYR A 268 -19.53 14.84 -2.41
CA TYR A 268 -18.88 14.54 -3.69
C TYR A 268 -17.93 13.34 -3.62
N PHE A 269 -16.86 13.43 -2.82
CA PHE A 269 -15.87 12.35 -2.65
C PHE A 269 -16.14 11.44 -1.44
N GLY A 270 -17.14 11.75 -0.61
CA GLY A 270 -17.41 10.99 0.63
C GLY A 270 -16.16 10.92 1.52
N PHE A 271 -15.79 9.71 1.95
CA PHE A 271 -14.58 9.50 2.78
C PHE A 271 -13.26 9.83 2.06
N LEU A 272 -13.25 9.91 0.72
CA LEU A 272 -12.07 10.24 -0.07
C LEU A 272 -11.74 11.73 -0.06
N ALA A 273 -12.63 12.60 0.41
CA ALA A 273 -12.42 14.06 0.37
C ALA A 273 -11.09 14.49 1.02
N ASN A 274 -10.77 13.91 2.18
CA ASN A 274 -9.52 14.19 2.92
C ASN A 274 -8.26 13.61 2.27
N ILE A 275 -8.40 12.84 1.19
CA ILE A 275 -7.29 12.23 0.44
C ILE A 275 -7.15 12.93 -0.91
N VAL A 276 -8.24 13.13 -1.64
CA VAL A 276 -8.24 13.75 -2.97
C VAL A 276 -7.81 15.21 -2.93
N THR A 277 -8.14 15.94 -1.86
CA THR A 277 -7.75 17.35 -1.68
C THR A 277 -6.28 17.54 -1.30
N GLN A 278 -5.54 16.47 -1.03
CA GLN A 278 -4.14 16.52 -0.60
C GLN A 278 -3.17 16.28 -1.76
N SER A 279 -1.92 16.66 -1.54
CA SER A 279 -0.79 16.42 -2.44
C SER A 279 0.19 15.43 -1.80
N TYR A 280 0.72 14.50 -2.60
CA TYR A 280 1.61 13.40 -2.21
C TYR A 280 2.84 13.30 -3.12
N PRO A 281 3.63 14.37 -3.31
CA PRO A 281 4.87 14.26 -4.07
C PRO A 281 5.89 13.42 -3.29
N ALA A 282 6.38 12.35 -3.90
CA ALA A 282 7.38 11.48 -3.29
C ALA A 282 8.44 11.05 -4.30
N SER A 283 9.68 10.94 -3.82
CA SER A 283 10.80 10.39 -4.56
C SER A 283 11.08 8.95 -4.12
N ASN A 284 11.63 8.16 -5.04
CA ASN A 284 12.15 6.81 -4.79
C ASN A 284 13.68 6.74 -4.85
N LEU A 285 14.38 7.89 -4.91
CA LEU A 285 15.81 7.94 -5.21
C LEU A 285 16.66 7.14 -4.20
N ILE A 286 16.29 7.17 -2.92
CA ILE A 286 17.01 6.41 -1.88
C ILE A 286 16.71 4.92 -2.04
N THR A 287 15.45 4.55 -2.28
CA THR A 287 15.07 3.17 -2.57
C THR A 287 15.88 2.58 -3.73
N ARG A 288 15.96 3.30 -4.86
CA ARG A 288 16.73 2.87 -6.04
C ARG A 288 18.21 2.71 -5.74
N ARG A 289 18.83 3.73 -5.13
CA ARG A 289 20.27 3.74 -4.81
C ARG A 289 20.66 2.68 -3.79
N THR A 290 19.82 2.44 -2.78
CA THR A 290 20.15 1.52 -1.69
C THR A 290 19.82 0.07 -2.01
N LEU A 291 18.70 -0.20 -2.67
CA LEU A 291 18.24 -1.57 -2.93
C LEU A 291 18.52 -2.06 -4.36
N GLY A 292 18.94 -1.16 -5.26
CA GLY A 292 19.04 -1.46 -6.69
C GLY A 292 17.67 -1.73 -7.32
N TRP A 293 16.60 -1.18 -6.73
CA TRP A 293 15.25 -1.26 -7.29
C TRP A 293 15.14 -0.30 -8.47
N GLU A 294 14.56 -0.75 -9.56
CA GLU A 294 14.30 0.07 -10.75
C GLU A 294 12.90 -0.29 -11.25
N PRO A 295 11.92 0.63 -11.17
CA PRO A 295 10.60 0.41 -11.76
C PRO A 295 10.75 0.10 -13.25
N ALA A 296 10.12 -0.98 -13.70
CA ALA A 296 10.27 -1.48 -15.07
C ALA A 296 8.94 -1.56 -15.82
N GLN A 297 7.81 -1.37 -15.13
CA GLN A 297 6.50 -1.47 -15.73
C GLN A 297 6.06 -0.11 -16.30
N PRO A 298 5.02 -0.09 -17.15
CA PRO A 298 4.48 1.16 -17.65
C PRO A 298 3.99 2.06 -16.51
N SER A 299 4.12 3.37 -16.70
CA SER A 299 3.51 4.37 -15.81
C SER A 299 1.98 4.28 -15.85
N LEU A 300 1.31 4.86 -14.85
CA LEU A 300 -0.16 4.84 -14.77
C LEU A 300 -0.83 5.27 -16.08
N LEU A 301 -0.48 6.45 -16.60
CA LEU A 301 -1.15 7.01 -17.78
C LEU A 301 -0.93 6.15 -19.04
N ALA A 302 0.23 5.49 -19.14
CA ALA A 302 0.52 4.55 -20.23
C ALA A 302 -0.22 3.21 -20.06
N ASP A 303 -0.46 2.78 -18.82
CA ASP A 303 -1.15 1.51 -18.52
C ASP A 303 -2.68 1.63 -18.56
N LEU A 304 -3.26 2.84 -18.47
CA LEU A 304 -4.72 3.03 -18.53
C LEU A 304 -5.37 2.52 -19.83
N ASP A 305 -4.60 2.32 -20.89
CA ASP A 305 -5.05 1.78 -22.19
C ASP A 305 -5.03 0.25 -22.28
N ASN A 306 -4.66 -0.45 -21.20
CA ASN A 306 -4.59 -1.92 -21.17
C ASN A 306 -5.96 -2.63 -21.28
N GLY A 307 -7.07 -1.88 -21.40
CA GLY A 307 -8.42 -2.40 -21.60
C GLY A 307 -9.08 -3.00 -20.34
N HIS A 308 -8.40 -3.02 -19.20
CA HIS A 308 -8.92 -3.63 -17.97
C HIS A 308 -9.79 -2.67 -17.15
N TYR A 309 -9.36 -1.43 -17.00
CA TYR A 309 -10.13 -0.41 -16.26
C TYR A 309 -11.33 0.13 -17.06
N PHE A 310 -11.25 0.06 -18.38
CA PHE A 310 -12.26 0.55 -19.33
C PHE A 310 -12.58 -0.55 -20.35
N PRO A 311 -13.26 -1.64 -19.94
CA PRO A 311 -13.66 -2.67 -20.88
C PRO A 311 -14.59 -2.08 -21.95
N ALA A 312 -14.37 -2.44 -23.21
CA ALA A 312 -15.27 -2.05 -24.29
C ALA A 312 -16.69 -2.52 -23.98
N SER A 313 -17.63 -1.58 -24.03
CA SER A 313 -19.07 -1.83 -23.90
C SER A 313 -19.61 -2.66 -25.05
#